data_AF-A0A6I5CRG1-F1
#
_entry.id   AF-A0A6I5CRG1-F1
#
_cell.length_a   1.000
_cell.length_b   1.000
_cell.length_c   1.000
_cell.angle_alpha   90.00
_cell.angle_beta   90.00
_cell.angle_gamma   90.00
#
_symmetry.space_group_name_H-M   'P 1'
#
loop_
_entity.id
_entity.type
_entity.pdbx_description
1 polymer ?
#
loop_
_entity_poly.entity_id
_entity_poly.type
_entity_poly.pdbx_seq_one_letter_code
_entity_poly.pdbx_strand_id
1 'polypeptide(L)'
;MTDISFAWSALGGDPGLVQRITTVEREGALTARLPVRDLARACVGACALAAAELAARRAALAEVPAVRVDDGALATAFVSERHLLIDGRAPVTFAPLSRFWRTADGWVRTHANYPHHRARLLSALGLPSGEGHRGNRDRDGNGGGDQDALVAAVASALAERSALDVEEAVYAAGGLA
;
A
#
# COMPACT_ATOMS: atom_id res chain seq x y z
N MET A 1 10.68 -17.81 15.48
CA MET A 1 9.56 -18.64 14.98
C MET A 1 8.25 -18.42 15.73
N THR A 2 8.25 -17.79 16.91
CA THR A 2 7.07 -17.65 17.78
C THR A 2 5.84 -17.10 17.06
N ASP A 3 5.99 -16.10 16.19
CA ASP A 3 4.85 -15.51 15.47
C ASP A 3 4.26 -16.44 14.41
N ILE A 4 5.11 -17.22 13.71
CA ILE A 4 4.65 -18.26 12.78
C ILE A 4 3.91 -19.36 13.54
N SER A 5 4.46 -19.81 14.68
CA SER A 5 3.80 -20.80 15.55
C SER A 5 2.44 -20.31 16.04
N PHE A 6 2.34 -19.04 16.43
CA PHE A 6 1.09 -18.42 16.84
C PHE A 6 0.08 -18.37 15.69
N ALA A 7 0.47 -17.85 14.53
CA ALA A 7 -0.40 -17.77 13.36
C ALA A 7 -0.89 -19.15 12.91
N TRP A 8 -0.01 -20.15 12.87
CA TRP A 8 -0.34 -21.52 12.51
C TRP A 8 -1.32 -22.17 13.50
N SER A 9 -1.08 -21.98 14.81
CA SER A 9 -1.98 -22.50 15.84
C SER A 9 -3.36 -21.82 15.78
N ALA A 10 -3.42 -20.52 15.49
CA ALA A 10 -4.67 -19.79 15.34
C ALA A 10 -5.52 -20.30 14.15
N LEU A 11 -4.88 -20.88 13.14
CA LEU A 11 -5.53 -21.54 12.01
C LEU A 11 -5.93 -23.01 12.30
N GLY A 12 -5.64 -23.51 13.51
CA GLY A 12 -5.91 -24.91 13.89
C GLY A 12 -4.96 -25.92 13.27
N GLY A 13 -3.79 -25.48 12.80
CA GLY A 13 -2.80 -26.35 12.19
C GLY A 13 -2.06 -27.22 13.20
N ASP A 14 -1.50 -28.36 12.74
CA ASP A 14 -0.70 -29.24 13.59
C ASP A 14 0.60 -28.54 14.02
N PRO A 15 0.81 -28.26 15.32
CA PRO A 15 2.02 -27.59 15.80
C PRO A 15 3.29 -28.37 15.46
N GLY A 16 3.19 -29.68 15.28
CA GLY A 16 4.24 -30.57 14.80
C GLY A 16 4.57 -30.42 13.31
N LEU A 17 4.04 -29.42 12.61
CA LEU A 17 4.47 -29.08 11.24
C LEU A 17 5.31 -27.80 11.20
N VAL A 18 5.35 -27.00 12.28
CA VAL A 18 6.09 -25.73 12.27
C VAL A 18 7.59 -25.93 12.11
N GLN A 19 8.16 -27.05 12.58
CA GLN A 19 9.57 -27.38 12.36
C GLN A 19 9.92 -27.65 10.90
N ARG A 20 8.92 -27.77 10.00
CA ARG A 20 9.15 -27.83 8.55
C ARG A 20 9.49 -26.46 7.95
N ILE A 21 9.33 -25.37 8.70
CA ILE A 21 9.63 -24.01 8.24
C ILE A 21 11.05 -23.62 8.66
N THR A 22 11.82 -23.11 7.71
CA THR A 22 13.12 -22.46 7.94
C THR A 22 13.06 -21.02 7.44
N THR A 23 13.82 -20.13 8.08
CA THR A 23 13.86 -18.71 7.73
C THR A 23 15.26 -18.31 7.32
N VAL A 24 15.38 -17.56 6.22
CA VAL A 24 16.64 -16.91 5.83
C VAL A 24 16.50 -15.42 6.10
N GLU A 25 17.25 -14.94 7.08
CA GLU A 25 17.19 -13.54 7.46
C GLU A 25 18.00 -12.67 6.49
N ARG A 26 17.43 -11.53 6.11
CA ARG A 26 18.09 -10.52 5.27
C ARG A 26 18.10 -9.20 6.02
N GLU A 27 19.28 -8.73 6.35
CA GLU A 27 19.45 -7.45 7.04
C GLU A 27 18.83 -6.31 6.21
N GLY A 28 18.13 -5.40 6.87
CA GLY A 28 17.46 -4.25 6.24
C GLY A 28 16.15 -4.56 5.52
N ALA A 29 15.78 -5.83 5.32
CA ALA A 29 14.50 -6.21 4.70
C ALA A 29 13.31 -5.76 5.55
N LEU A 30 12.38 -5.02 4.93
CA LEU A 30 11.14 -4.54 5.56
C LEU A 30 11.35 -3.75 6.86
N THR A 31 12.43 -2.97 6.95
CA THR A 31 12.68 -2.06 8.08
C THR A 31 11.50 -1.09 8.25
N ALA A 32 10.87 -1.07 9.43
CA ALA A 32 9.75 -0.21 9.75
C ALA A 32 9.68 0.07 11.26
N ARG A 33 8.90 1.08 11.66
CA ARG A 33 8.66 1.39 13.08
C ARG A 33 7.82 0.32 13.80
N LEU A 34 7.05 -0.44 13.03
CA LEU A 34 6.24 -1.58 13.48
C LEU A 34 6.91 -2.89 13.01
N PRO A 35 6.62 -4.04 13.63
CA PRO A 35 7.24 -5.34 13.30
C PRO A 35 6.72 -5.93 11.98
N VAL A 36 6.85 -5.18 10.88
CA VAL A 36 6.33 -5.54 9.55
C VAL A 36 6.99 -6.80 9.02
N ARG A 37 8.31 -6.95 9.21
CA ARG A 37 9.04 -8.15 8.79
C ARG A 37 8.53 -9.41 9.48
N ASP A 38 8.31 -9.34 10.79
CA ASP A 38 7.89 -10.50 11.59
C ASP A 38 6.44 -10.87 11.26
N LEU A 39 5.56 -9.87 11.10
CA LEU A 39 4.19 -10.07 10.61
C LEU A 39 4.18 -10.73 9.22
N ALA A 40 4.98 -10.20 8.28
CA ALA A 40 5.07 -10.75 6.93
C ALA A 40 5.56 -12.21 6.95
N ARG A 41 6.57 -12.50 7.76
CA ARG A 41 7.12 -13.84 7.96
C ARG A 41 6.09 -14.81 8.55
N ALA A 42 5.31 -14.36 9.54
CA ALA A 42 4.22 -15.13 10.13
C ALA A 42 3.16 -15.51 9.09
N CYS A 43 2.64 -14.52 8.35
CA CYS A 43 1.62 -14.72 7.34
C CYS A 43 2.11 -15.62 6.20
N VAL A 44 3.27 -15.31 5.61
CA VAL A 44 3.83 -16.08 4.48
C VAL A 44 4.24 -17.47 4.92
N GLY A 45 4.84 -17.62 6.11
CA GLY A 45 5.23 -18.92 6.65
C GLY A 45 4.03 -19.85 6.86
N ALA A 46 2.94 -19.34 7.47
CA ALA A 46 1.70 -20.11 7.65
C ALA A 46 1.06 -20.49 6.30
N CYS A 47 0.95 -19.55 5.36
CA CYS A 47 0.41 -19.82 4.02
C CYS A 47 1.24 -20.84 3.24
N ALA A 48 2.57 -20.72 3.30
CA ALA A 48 3.46 -21.63 2.60
C ALA A 48 3.45 -23.05 3.21
N LEU A 49 3.31 -23.16 4.54
CA LEU A 49 3.13 -24.44 5.21
C LEU A 49 1.78 -25.10 4.86
N ALA A 50 0.68 -24.32 4.86
CA ALA A 50 -0.62 -24.80 4.40
C ALA A 50 -0.57 -25.30 2.94
N ALA A 51 0.15 -24.57 2.07
CA ALA A 51 0.34 -24.97 0.69
C ALA A 51 1.16 -26.27 0.58
N ALA A 52 2.22 -26.42 1.39
CA ALA A 52 3.02 -27.64 1.43
C ALA A 52 2.22 -28.85 1.94
N GLU A 53 1.37 -28.66 2.95
CA GLU A 53 0.48 -29.70 3.45
C GLU A 53 -0.53 -30.13 2.36
N LEU A 54 -1.19 -29.17 1.72
CA LEU A 54 -2.12 -29.44 0.63
C LEU A 54 -1.44 -30.17 -0.54
N ALA A 55 -0.23 -29.76 -0.90
CA ALA A 55 0.54 -30.40 -1.95
C ALA A 55 0.91 -31.84 -1.59
N ALA A 56 1.35 -32.09 -0.35
CA ALA A 56 1.67 -33.43 0.14
C ALA A 56 0.45 -34.37 0.08
N ARG A 57 -0.73 -33.87 0.50
CA ARG A 57 -2.00 -34.62 0.41
C ARG A 57 -2.35 -34.98 -1.03
N ARG A 58 -2.24 -34.01 -1.96
CA ARG A 58 -2.57 -34.23 -3.38
C ARG A 58 -1.61 -35.17 -4.08
N ALA A 59 -0.33 -35.14 -3.71
CA ALA A 59 0.70 -35.99 -4.29
C ALA A 59 0.91 -37.31 -3.52
N ALA A 60 0.08 -37.60 -2.50
CA ALA A 60 0.19 -38.77 -1.63
C ALA A 60 1.61 -38.96 -1.03
N LEU A 61 2.25 -37.85 -0.64
CA LEU A 61 3.56 -37.89 0.01
C LEU A 61 3.40 -38.35 1.47
N ALA A 62 4.37 -39.14 1.94
CA ALA A 62 4.42 -39.58 3.34
C ALA A 62 4.67 -38.44 4.32
N GLU A 63 5.33 -37.37 3.87
CA GLU A 63 5.67 -36.22 4.70
C GLU A 63 5.37 -34.89 4.00
N VAL A 64 5.11 -33.86 4.80
CA VAL A 64 5.01 -32.47 4.33
C VAL A 64 6.41 -31.96 3.98
N PRO A 65 6.63 -31.45 2.75
CA PRO A 65 7.91 -30.86 2.35
C PRO A 65 8.32 -29.69 3.25
N ALA A 66 9.63 -29.51 3.43
CA ALA A 66 10.16 -28.34 4.12
C ALA A 66 9.90 -27.05 3.33
N VAL A 67 9.61 -25.98 4.05
CA VAL A 67 9.35 -24.64 3.51
C VAL A 67 10.48 -23.71 3.94
N ARG A 68 10.99 -22.92 2.99
CA ARG A 68 11.98 -21.88 3.26
C ARG A 68 11.37 -20.51 3.02
N VAL A 69 11.42 -19.67 4.04
CA VAL A 69 10.91 -18.30 4.04
C VAL A 69 12.12 -17.36 4.03
N ASP A 70 12.41 -16.73 2.90
CA ASP A 70 13.56 -15.82 2.74
C ASP A 70 13.10 -14.37 2.81
N ASP A 71 13.58 -13.60 3.80
CA ASP A 71 13.19 -12.21 4.05
C ASP A 71 13.37 -11.32 2.81
N GLY A 72 14.33 -11.62 1.93
CA GLY A 72 14.55 -10.89 0.69
C GLY A 72 13.42 -11.14 -0.31
N ALA A 73 13.00 -12.40 -0.45
CA ALA A 73 11.85 -12.75 -1.27
C ALA A 73 10.55 -12.16 -0.70
N LEU A 74 10.37 -12.15 0.63
CA LEU A 74 9.24 -11.44 1.24
C LEU A 74 9.29 -9.95 0.93
N ALA A 75 10.44 -9.30 1.12
CA ALA A 75 10.58 -7.87 0.85
C ALA A 75 10.21 -7.55 -0.59
N THR A 76 10.76 -8.30 -1.57
CA THR A 76 10.42 -8.14 -2.99
C THR A 76 8.93 -8.35 -3.26
N ALA A 77 8.29 -9.34 -2.65
CA ALA A 77 6.85 -9.58 -2.84
C ALA A 77 5.99 -8.45 -2.25
N PHE A 78 6.31 -7.99 -1.03
CA PHE A 78 5.59 -6.93 -0.32
C PHE A 78 5.75 -5.54 -0.94
N VAL A 79 6.81 -5.33 -1.73
CA VAL A 79 7.02 -4.10 -2.52
C VAL A 79 6.97 -4.36 -4.03
N SER A 80 6.31 -5.44 -4.46
CA SER A 80 6.31 -5.91 -5.85
C SER A 80 5.79 -4.87 -6.83
N GLU A 81 4.90 -3.97 -6.40
CA GLU A 81 4.39 -2.87 -7.21
C GLU A 81 5.50 -1.91 -7.65
N ARG A 82 6.59 -1.81 -6.89
CA ARG A 82 7.74 -0.94 -7.20
C ARG A 82 8.67 -1.56 -8.25
N HIS A 83 8.57 -2.87 -8.45
CA HIS A 83 9.35 -3.62 -9.44
C HIS A 83 8.59 -3.78 -10.77
N LEU A 84 7.31 -3.42 -10.82
CA LEU A 84 6.48 -3.52 -12.01
C LEU A 84 6.91 -2.47 -13.05
N LEU A 85 7.08 -2.93 -14.29
CA LEU A 85 7.25 -2.08 -15.47
C LEU A 85 6.16 -2.43 -16.49
N ILE A 86 5.52 -1.40 -17.06
CA ILE A 86 4.57 -1.52 -18.17
C ILE A 86 5.22 -0.85 -19.38
N ASP A 87 5.48 -1.62 -20.43
CA ASP A 87 6.24 -1.17 -21.60
C ASP A 87 7.58 -0.51 -21.22
N GLY A 88 8.29 -1.12 -20.26
CA GLY A 88 9.59 -0.64 -19.76
C GLY A 88 9.51 0.58 -18.82
N ARG A 89 8.31 1.04 -18.43
CA ARG A 89 8.13 2.23 -17.58
C ARG A 89 7.46 1.89 -16.25
N ALA A 90 7.95 2.50 -15.18
CA ALA A 90 7.31 2.39 -13.88
C ALA A 90 5.92 3.06 -13.90
N PRO A 91 4.89 2.41 -13.35
CA PRO A 91 3.56 3.01 -13.28
C PRO A 91 3.52 4.13 -12.24
N VAL A 92 2.74 5.18 -12.52
CA VAL A 92 2.40 6.20 -11.52
C VAL A 92 1.26 5.66 -10.68
N THR A 93 1.55 5.27 -9.43
CA THR A 93 0.57 4.66 -8.53
C THR A 93 -0.28 5.69 -7.77
N PHE A 94 0.23 6.91 -7.59
CA PHE A 94 -0.47 7.99 -6.90
C PHE A 94 -0.40 9.29 -7.70
N ALA A 95 -1.57 9.87 -7.98
CA ALA A 95 -1.68 11.22 -8.48
C ALA A 95 -1.12 12.23 -7.46
N PRO A 96 -0.69 13.44 -7.87
CA PRO A 96 -0.07 14.40 -6.95
C PRO A 96 -0.96 14.77 -5.76
N LEU A 97 -2.29 14.74 -5.95
CA LEU A 97 -3.26 15.00 -4.89
C LEU A 97 -3.64 13.78 -4.05
N SER A 98 -2.99 12.62 -4.25
CA SER A 98 -3.19 11.41 -3.45
C SER A 98 -2.03 11.20 -2.49
N ARG A 99 -2.07 11.89 -1.35
CA ARG A 99 -0.97 11.93 -0.38
C ARG A 99 -1.44 12.32 1.01
N PHE A 100 -0.50 12.34 1.95
CA PHE A 100 -0.71 12.94 3.26
C PHE A 100 -0.59 14.46 3.17
N TRP A 101 -1.51 15.15 3.81
CA TRP A 101 -1.55 16.61 3.94
C TRP A 101 -1.61 16.99 5.40
N ARG A 102 -0.90 18.05 5.75
CA ARG A 102 -0.96 18.61 7.09
C ARG A 102 -2.22 19.47 7.23
N THR A 103 -2.90 19.31 8.36
CA THR A 103 -4.05 20.14 8.78
C THR A 103 -3.66 20.99 9.98
N ALA A 104 -4.57 21.82 10.48
CA ALA A 104 -4.32 22.68 11.64
C ALA A 104 -3.94 21.89 12.91
N ASP A 105 -4.48 20.68 13.05
CA ASP A 105 -4.39 19.83 14.24
C ASP A 105 -3.81 18.43 13.99
N GLY A 106 -3.46 18.09 12.74
CA GLY A 106 -3.05 16.74 12.40
C GLY A 106 -2.71 16.53 10.93
N TRP A 107 -3.15 15.39 10.40
CA TRP A 107 -2.92 14.97 9.03
C TRP A 107 -4.15 14.29 8.46
N VAL A 108 -4.41 14.52 7.18
CA VAL A 108 -5.36 13.74 6.38
C VAL A 108 -4.63 13.04 5.24
N ARG A 109 -5.11 11.86 4.82
CA ARG A 109 -4.61 11.18 3.62
C ARG A 109 -5.70 11.19 2.56
N THR A 110 -5.47 11.86 1.45
CA THR A 110 -6.42 11.89 0.34
C THR A 110 -6.16 10.76 -0.66
N HIS A 111 -7.22 10.28 -1.31
CA HIS A 111 -7.15 9.38 -2.46
C HIS A 111 -7.83 10.03 -3.68
N ALA A 112 -7.08 10.87 -4.40
CA ALA A 112 -7.53 11.64 -5.55
C ALA A 112 -6.98 11.08 -6.88
N ASN A 113 -6.77 9.76 -6.97
CA ASN A 113 -6.24 9.11 -8.17
C ASN A 113 -7.21 9.15 -9.35
N TYR A 114 -8.52 9.12 -9.08
CA TYR A 114 -9.54 9.17 -10.10
C TYR A 114 -10.02 10.61 -10.35
N PRO A 115 -10.29 11.01 -11.60
CA PRO A 115 -10.75 12.36 -11.92
C PRO A 115 -11.95 12.83 -11.08
N HIS A 116 -12.92 11.93 -10.83
CA HIS A 116 -14.10 12.26 -10.03
C HIS A 116 -13.79 12.42 -8.53
N HIS A 117 -12.79 11.71 -7.97
CA HIS A 117 -12.33 11.97 -6.59
C HIS A 117 -11.57 13.29 -6.49
N ARG A 118 -10.71 13.58 -7.48
CA ARG A 118 -10.02 14.87 -7.57
C ARG A 118 -11.04 16.03 -7.63
N ALA A 119 -12.05 15.94 -8.48
CA ALA A 119 -13.07 16.97 -8.60
C ALA A 119 -13.83 17.20 -7.28
N ARG A 120 -14.20 16.14 -6.57
CA ARG A 120 -14.87 16.23 -5.26
C ARG A 120 -13.98 16.86 -4.19
N LEU A 121 -12.69 16.48 -4.12
CA LEU A 121 -11.73 17.10 -3.22
C LEU A 121 -11.60 18.60 -3.50
N LEU A 122 -11.42 19.00 -4.76
CA LEU A 122 -11.30 20.41 -5.12
C LEU A 122 -12.58 21.18 -4.83
N SER A 123 -13.75 20.59 -5.11
CA SER A 123 -15.05 21.17 -4.75
C SER A 123 -15.20 21.39 -3.24
N ALA A 124 -14.83 20.41 -2.41
CA ALA A 124 -14.88 20.50 -0.94
C ALA A 124 -13.96 21.60 -0.39
N LEU A 125 -12.87 21.89 -1.09
CA LEU A 125 -11.92 22.95 -0.75
C LEU A 125 -12.27 24.30 -1.37
N GLY A 126 -13.32 24.38 -2.21
CA GLY A 126 -13.67 25.60 -2.94
C GLY A 126 -12.65 25.99 -4.01
N LEU A 127 -11.87 25.03 -4.49
CA LEU A 127 -10.80 25.22 -5.48
C LEU A 127 -11.30 24.90 -6.89
N PRO A 128 -10.81 25.60 -7.93
CA PRO A 128 -11.19 25.32 -9.30
C PRO A 128 -10.78 23.91 -9.71
N SER A 129 -11.67 23.19 -10.40
CA SER A 129 -11.44 21.80 -10.82
C SER A 129 -10.34 21.66 -11.88
N GLY A 130 -9.83 22.75 -12.45
CA GLY A 130 -8.74 22.74 -13.44
C GLY A 130 -9.06 21.95 -14.72
N GLU A 131 -10.34 21.65 -15.01
CA GLU A 131 -10.74 20.88 -16.21
C GLU A 131 -10.49 21.61 -17.54
N GLY A 132 -9.87 22.79 -17.51
CA GLY A 132 -9.55 23.61 -18.67
C GLY A 132 -8.35 23.17 -19.52
N HIS A 133 -7.61 22.10 -19.18
CA HIS A 133 -6.54 21.58 -20.05
C HIS A 133 -6.61 20.06 -20.19
N ARG A 134 -7.61 19.58 -20.94
CA ARG A 134 -7.40 18.42 -21.84
C ARG A 134 -6.63 18.86 -23.10
N GLY A 135 -5.61 19.68 -22.92
CA GLY A 135 -4.62 19.95 -23.94
C GLY A 135 -3.77 18.70 -24.08
N ASN A 136 -3.62 18.26 -25.32
CA ASN A 136 -2.58 17.40 -25.86
C ASN A 136 -1.40 17.14 -24.90
N ARG A 137 -0.91 15.90 -24.84
CA ARG A 137 0.42 15.62 -24.29
C ARG A 137 1.43 16.41 -25.11
N ASP A 138 1.71 17.63 -24.67
CA ASP A 138 2.84 18.39 -25.17
C ASP A 138 4.06 17.53 -24.88
N ARG A 139 4.75 17.17 -25.96
CA ARG A 139 6.00 16.41 -25.96
C ARG A 139 7.14 17.15 -25.25
N ASP A 140 6.87 18.35 -24.71
CA ASP A 140 7.86 19.34 -24.32
C ASP A 140 7.82 19.68 -22.82
N GLY A 141 7.33 18.77 -21.96
CA GLY A 141 7.65 18.76 -20.52
C GLY A 141 7.24 19.96 -19.64
N ASN A 142 6.51 20.95 -20.17
CA ASN A 142 6.27 22.23 -19.48
C ASN A 142 4.94 22.31 -18.67
N GLY A 143 4.26 21.18 -18.46
CA GLY A 143 2.98 21.11 -17.73
C GLY A 143 3.08 21.10 -16.20
N GLY A 144 4.28 21.24 -15.62
CA GLY A 144 4.52 21.12 -14.18
C GLY A 144 4.01 22.30 -13.34
N GLY A 145 4.06 23.52 -13.90
CA GLY A 145 3.78 24.75 -13.15
C GLY A 145 2.34 24.87 -12.63
N ASP A 146 1.35 24.43 -13.41
CA ASP A 146 -0.07 24.47 -13.02
C ASP A 146 -0.38 23.42 -11.93
N GLN A 147 0.25 22.25 -12.02
CA GLN A 147 0.07 21.17 -11.06
C GLN A 147 0.71 21.47 -9.70
N ASP A 148 1.89 22.11 -9.68
CA ASP A 148 2.56 22.52 -8.45
C ASP A 148 1.80 23.66 -7.75
N ALA A 149 1.28 24.63 -8.51
CA ALA A 149 0.42 25.68 -7.98
C ALA A 149 -0.86 25.10 -7.35
N LEU A 150 -1.49 24.12 -8.00
CA LEU A 150 -2.66 23.44 -7.46
C LEU A 150 -2.34 22.66 -6.18
N VAL A 151 -1.20 21.95 -6.13
CA VAL A 151 -0.74 21.25 -4.93
C VAL A 151 -0.53 22.23 -3.77
N ALA A 152 0.06 23.40 -4.03
CA ALA A 152 0.25 24.44 -3.03
C ALA A 152 -1.07 25.06 -2.54
N ALA A 153 -2.04 25.26 -3.44
CA ALA A 153 -3.37 25.73 -3.08
C ALA A 153 -4.13 24.74 -2.20
N VAL A 154 -4.08 23.45 -2.53
CA VAL A 154 -4.66 22.37 -1.70
C VAL A 154 -3.97 22.31 -0.33
N ALA A 155 -2.64 22.40 -0.29
CA ALA A 155 -1.89 22.42 0.96
C ALA A 155 -2.32 23.58 1.87
N SER A 156 -2.46 24.79 1.30
CA SER A 156 -2.85 25.98 2.05
C SER A 156 -4.28 25.86 2.59
N ALA A 157 -5.22 25.41 1.77
CA ALA A 157 -6.61 25.23 2.17
C ALA A 157 -6.79 24.16 3.27
N LEU A 158 -5.98 23.09 3.24
CA LEU A 158 -6.03 22.03 4.25
C LEU A 158 -5.35 22.44 5.57
N ALA A 159 -4.28 23.24 5.51
CA ALA A 159 -3.54 23.68 6.69
C ALA A 159 -4.37 24.57 7.64
N GLU A 160 -5.43 25.22 7.14
CA GLU A 160 -6.32 26.10 7.91
C GLU A 160 -7.52 25.38 8.54
N ARG A 161 -7.70 24.09 8.26
CA ARG A 161 -8.86 23.29 8.73
C ARG A 161 -8.42 22.21 9.69
N SER A 162 -9.31 21.75 10.57
CA SER A 162 -9.04 20.53 11.34
C SER A 162 -9.13 19.29 10.42
N ALA A 163 -8.51 18.18 10.83
CA ALA A 163 -8.63 16.93 10.08
C ALA A 163 -10.09 16.46 9.96
N LEU A 164 -10.87 16.64 11.03
CA LEU A 164 -12.28 16.27 11.05
C LEU A 164 -13.12 17.16 10.12
N ASP A 165 -12.92 18.48 10.12
CA ASP A 165 -13.66 19.39 9.23
C ASP A 165 -13.38 19.07 7.75
N VAL A 166 -12.16 18.66 7.43
CA VAL A 166 -11.79 18.23 6.08
C VAL A 166 -12.55 16.95 5.69
N GLU A 167 -12.56 15.95 6.57
CA GLU A 167 -13.31 14.71 6.36
C GLU A 167 -14.79 14.99 6.11
N GLU A 168 -15.43 15.76 7.00
CA GLU A 168 -16.85 16.11 6.89
C GLU A 168 -17.17 16.90 5.62
N ALA A 169 -16.33 17.89 5.26
CA ALA A 169 -16.50 18.67 4.03
C ALA A 169 -16.37 17.80 2.77
N VAL A 170 -15.43 16.85 2.75
CA VAL A 170 -15.25 15.91 1.64
C VAL A 170 -16.46 14.98 1.54
N TYR A 171 -16.98 14.46 2.66
CA TYR A 171 -18.20 13.65 2.68
C TYR A 171 -19.41 14.44 2.16
N ALA A 172 -19.59 15.69 2.61
CA ALA A 172 -20.67 16.56 2.15
C ALA A 172 -20.60 16.84 0.64
N ALA A 173 -19.39 16.88 0.07
CA ALA A 173 -19.16 16.99 -1.37
C ALA A 173 -19.31 15.66 -2.14
N GLY A 174 -19.81 14.61 -1.49
CA GLY A 174 -19.99 13.26 -2.06
C GLY A 174 -18.69 12.48 -2.20
N GLY A 175 -17.60 12.93 -1.57
CA GLY A 175 -16.41 12.12 -1.37
C GLY A 175 -16.68 10.94 -0.44
N LEU A 176 -15.79 9.94 -0.50
CA LEU A 176 -15.73 8.87 0.49
C LEU A 176 -14.41 9.08 1.22
N ALA A 177 -14.44 9.22 2.55
CA ALA A 177 -13.24 9.24 3.37
C ALA A 177 -12.90 7.83 3.86
#